data_AF-A0A3D5WI75-F1
#
_entry.id   AF-A0A3D5WI75-F1
#
_cell.length_a   1.000
_cell.length_b   1.000
_cell.length_c   1.000
_cell.angle_alpha   90.00
_cell.angle_beta   90.00
_cell.angle_gamma   90.00
#
_symmetry.space_group_name_H-M   'P 1'
#
loop_
_entity.id
_entity.type
_entity.pdbx_description
1 polymer ?
#
loop_
_entity_poly.entity_id
_entity_poly.type
_entity_poly.pdbx_seq_one_letter_code
_entity_poly.pdbx_strand_id
1 'polypeptide(L)'
;SILGQAGGANRNQKKNWIRQRKRVVSSTDSRGPVAYKRSAEKYLLVDGYNIVFAWDELNELAKDNIDAARDRLMDILCNYQAYMGMTLILVFDAYKVKGGIGQMLDYHNIHVVYTKEAETADQYIEKLAHNMGREHDVTVATSDGLEQLIIRGQGCKLWSAREFYAEVKRVEEAIRRQVE
;
A
#
# COMPACT_ATOMS: atom_id res chain seq x y z
N SER A 1 25.83 -30.39 15.45
CA SER A 1 24.54 -29.78 15.81
C SER A 1 24.74 -28.32 16.11
N ILE A 2 24.22 -27.42 15.28
CA ILE A 2 24.22 -25.97 15.53
C ILE A 2 22.83 -25.45 15.16
N LEU A 3 22.02 -25.26 16.21
CA LEU A 3 20.69 -24.69 16.17
C LEU A 3 20.79 -23.24 16.64
N GLY A 4 20.24 -22.33 15.82
CA GLY A 4 19.38 -21.24 16.27
C GLY A 4 20.05 -19.99 16.82
N GLN A 5 20.13 -18.94 15.99
CA GLN A 5 19.90 -17.55 16.41
C GLN A 5 19.71 -16.63 15.20
N ALA A 6 18.46 -16.33 14.83
CA ALA A 6 18.12 -15.19 13.99
C ALA A 6 16.65 -14.78 14.22
N GLY A 7 16.39 -14.01 15.28
CA GLY A 7 15.03 -13.57 15.64
C GLY A 7 14.94 -12.15 16.21
N GLY A 8 15.99 -11.32 16.06
CA GLY A 8 16.10 -10.04 16.77
C GLY A 8 15.84 -8.77 15.95
N ALA A 9 16.04 -8.78 14.63
CA ALA A 9 16.20 -7.54 13.87
C ALA A 9 14.87 -6.81 13.55
N ASN A 10 13.78 -7.55 13.30
CA ASN A 10 12.57 -6.97 12.70
C ASN A 10 11.64 -6.25 13.71
N ARG A 11 11.84 -6.45 15.02
CA ARG A 11 11.02 -5.82 16.08
C ARG A 11 11.43 -4.37 16.36
N ASN A 12 12.67 -4.00 16.01
CA ASN A 12 13.22 -2.67 16.28
C ASN A 12 12.80 -1.64 15.22
N GLN A 13 12.66 -2.03 13.95
CA GLN A 13 12.22 -1.13 12.88
C GLN A 13 10.77 -0.65 13.07
N LYS A 14 9.84 -1.55 13.43
CA LYS A 14 8.44 -1.21 13.75
C LYS A 14 8.33 -0.22 14.92
N LYS A 15 9.17 -0.37 15.96
CA LYS A 15 9.22 0.55 17.11
C LYS A 15 9.83 1.91 16.75
N ASN A 16 10.79 1.93 15.83
CA ASN A 16 11.46 3.16 15.42
C ASN A 16 10.52 4.05 14.58
N TRP A 17 9.74 3.44 13.68
CA TRP A 17 8.71 4.13 12.89
C TRP A 17 7.64 4.81 13.79
N ILE A 18 7.15 4.11 14.81
CA ILE A 18 6.19 4.68 15.79
C ILE A 18 6.83 5.84 16.59
N ARG A 19 8.11 5.74 16.94
CA ARG A 19 8.83 6.77 17.70
C ARG A 19 9.15 8.02 16.87
N GLN A 20 9.53 7.86 15.59
CA GLN A 20 9.77 9.00 14.70
C GLN A 20 8.47 9.79 14.43
N ARG A 21 7.32 9.12 14.23
CA ARG A 21 6.02 9.80 14.10
C ARG A 21 5.64 10.64 15.32
N LYS A 22 5.90 10.17 16.54
CA LYS A 22 5.63 10.93 17.78
C LYS A 22 6.43 12.24 17.87
N ARG A 23 7.67 12.30 17.35
CA ARG A 23 8.48 13.52 17.39
C ARG A 23 8.01 14.60 16.42
N VAL A 24 7.52 14.21 15.24
CA VAL A 24 7.07 15.17 14.20
C VAL A 24 5.74 15.83 14.58
N VAL A 25 4.86 15.11 15.29
CA VAL A 25 3.55 15.63 15.74
C VAL A 25 3.67 16.58 16.95
N SER A 26 4.78 16.53 17.69
CA SER A 26 4.97 17.29 18.94
C SER A 26 5.46 18.73 18.75
N SER A 27 5.85 19.15 17.55
CA SER A 27 6.53 20.44 17.34
C SER A 27 5.64 21.59 16.86
N THR A 28 4.32 21.42 16.76
CA THR A 28 3.42 22.50 16.33
C THR A 28 2.19 22.62 17.22
N ASP A 29 2.12 23.78 17.87
CA ASP A 29 0.94 24.45 18.43
C ASP A 29 0.58 24.18 19.91
N SER A 30 0.91 25.17 20.73
CA SER A 30 0.59 25.29 22.15
C SER A 30 -0.61 26.23 22.34
N ARG A 31 -1.79 25.80 21.89
CA ARG A 31 -3.09 26.44 22.17
C ARG A 31 -4.16 25.36 22.41
N GLY A 32 -5.10 25.66 23.30
CA GLY A 32 -6.01 24.70 23.96
C GLY A 32 -6.95 23.89 23.06
N PRO A 33 -7.82 23.05 23.64
CA PRO A 33 -8.50 21.98 22.92
C PRO A 33 -9.67 22.53 22.09
N VAL A 34 -9.39 22.99 20.89
CA VAL A 34 -10.40 23.06 19.83
C VAL A 34 -10.38 21.68 19.16
N ALA A 35 -11.43 20.90 19.36
CA ALA A 35 -11.59 19.56 18.78
C ALA A 35 -11.75 19.65 17.26
N TYR A 36 -10.65 19.93 16.56
CA TYR A 36 -10.58 19.77 15.11
C TYR A 36 -10.67 18.27 14.85
N LYS A 37 -11.74 17.84 14.19
CA LYS A 37 -11.82 16.50 13.60
C LYS A 37 -10.61 16.41 12.68
N ARG A 38 -9.51 15.75 13.11
CA ARG A 38 -8.29 15.61 12.30
C ARG A 38 -8.75 15.18 10.91
N SER A 39 -8.38 15.92 9.86
CA SER A 39 -8.63 15.46 8.50
C SER A 39 -8.00 14.08 8.41
N ALA A 40 -8.85 13.05 8.31
CA ALA A 40 -8.41 11.68 8.28
C ALA A 40 -7.37 11.54 7.15
N GLU A 41 -6.13 11.17 7.49
CA GLU A 41 -5.09 10.89 6.50
C GLU A 41 -5.65 9.88 5.47
N LYS A 42 -5.39 10.12 4.18
CA LYS A 42 -5.85 9.27 3.09
C LYS A 42 -4.85 8.16 2.83
N TYR A 43 -5.35 6.94 2.74
CA TYR A 43 -4.55 5.76 2.43
C TYR A 43 -5.13 5.01 1.23
N LEU A 44 -4.23 4.54 0.35
CA LEU A 44 -4.56 3.59 -0.71
C LEU A 44 -3.76 2.32 -0.51
N LEU A 45 -4.46 1.22 -0.25
CA LEU A 45 -3.90 -0.12 -0.16
C LEU A 45 -4.12 -0.81 -1.50
N VAL A 46 -3.06 -1.31 -2.12
CA VAL A 46 -3.12 -1.93 -3.45
C VAL A 46 -2.63 -3.37 -3.37
N ASP A 47 -3.45 -4.31 -3.83
CA ASP A 47 -2.98 -5.68 -4.10
C ASP A 47 -2.23 -5.70 -5.43
N GLY A 48 -0.90 -5.80 -5.34
CA GLY A 48 -0.02 -5.66 -6.48
C GLY A 48 -0.20 -6.75 -7.54
N TYR A 49 -0.39 -8.01 -7.16
CA TYR A 49 -0.54 -9.07 -8.16
C TYR A 49 -1.93 -9.07 -8.79
N ASN A 50 -2.96 -8.73 -8.02
CA ASN A 50 -4.29 -8.50 -8.60
C ASN A 50 -4.24 -7.43 -9.69
N ILE A 51 -3.55 -6.31 -9.43
CA ILE A 51 -3.39 -5.23 -10.41
C ILE A 51 -2.53 -5.67 -11.60
N VAL A 52 -1.38 -6.30 -11.37
CA VAL A 52 -0.47 -6.75 -12.44
C VAL A 52 -1.19 -7.67 -13.43
N PHE A 53 -1.98 -8.62 -12.96
CA PHE A 53 -2.67 -9.55 -13.86
C PHE A 53 -3.93 -8.96 -14.51
N ALA A 54 -4.51 -7.90 -13.94
CA ALA A 54 -5.72 -7.27 -14.45
C ALA A 54 -5.47 -6.18 -15.50
N TRP A 55 -4.28 -5.56 -15.52
CA TRP A 55 -3.96 -4.49 -16.47
C TRP A 55 -3.18 -5.05 -17.65
N ASP A 56 -3.71 -4.92 -18.87
CA ASP A 56 -3.14 -5.54 -20.08
C ASP A 56 -1.63 -5.29 -20.24
N GLU A 57 -1.17 -4.04 -20.12
CA GLU A 57 0.26 -3.68 -20.21
C GLU A 57 1.13 -4.45 -19.19
N LEU A 58 0.67 -4.54 -17.95
CA LEU A 58 1.41 -5.22 -16.87
C LEU A 58 1.33 -6.73 -17.00
N ASN A 59 0.20 -7.25 -17.44
CA ASN A 59 -0.02 -8.68 -17.61
C ASN A 59 0.82 -9.23 -18.76
N GLU A 60 0.91 -8.50 -19.88
CA GLU A 60 1.82 -8.88 -20.98
C GLU A 60 3.28 -8.87 -20.50
N LEU A 61 3.73 -7.84 -19.77
CA LEU A 61 5.07 -7.82 -19.18
C LEU A 61 5.30 -8.98 -18.21
N ALA A 62 4.29 -9.35 -17.42
CA ALA A 62 4.38 -10.40 -16.41
C ALA A 62 4.55 -11.81 -17.01
N LYS A 63 4.08 -12.04 -18.24
CA LYS A 63 4.27 -13.31 -18.96
C LYS A 63 5.75 -13.56 -19.26
N ASP A 64 6.51 -12.50 -19.55
CA ASP A 64 7.94 -12.58 -19.83
C ASP A 64 8.78 -12.44 -18.56
N ASN A 65 8.49 -11.42 -17.75
CA ASN A 65 9.24 -11.12 -16.54
C ASN A 65 8.36 -10.45 -15.47
N ILE A 66 8.03 -11.21 -14.43
CA ILE A 66 7.23 -10.73 -13.30
C ILE A 66 7.91 -9.64 -12.46
N ASP A 67 9.25 -9.61 -12.40
CA ASP A 67 9.98 -8.53 -11.72
C ASP A 67 9.81 -7.22 -12.51
N ALA A 68 9.91 -7.27 -13.84
CA ALA A 68 9.70 -6.10 -14.70
C ALA A 68 8.27 -5.54 -14.59
N ALA A 69 7.26 -6.42 -14.50
CA ALA A 69 5.88 -5.98 -14.27
C ALA A 69 5.69 -5.31 -12.90
N ARG A 70 6.38 -5.81 -11.85
CA ARG A 70 6.38 -5.18 -10.53
C ARG A 70 7.02 -3.79 -10.57
N ASP A 71 8.19 -3.68 -11.19
CA ASP A 71 8.90 -2.40 -11.34
C ASP A 71 8.04 -1.39 -12.09
N ARG A 72 7.41 -1.83 -13.20
CA ARG A 72 6.49 -0.99 -13.97
C ARG A 72 5.30 -0.52 -13.15
N LEU A 73 4.70 -1.40 -12.34
CA LEU A 73 3.60 -1.01 -11.45
C LEU A 73 4.08 0.01 -10.40
N MET A 74 5.25 -0.21 -9.79
CA MET A 74 5.84 0.72 -8.81
C MET A 74 6.05 2.12 -9.40
N ASP A 75 6.54 2.22 -10.64
CA ASP A 75 6.70 3.50 -11.35
C ASP A 75 5.37 4.23 -11.57
N ILE A 76 4.34 3.51 -12.04
CA ILE A 76 3.00 4.07 -12.27
C ILE A 76 2.43 4.61 -10.95
N LEU A 77 2.54 3.83 -9.87
CA LEU A 77 1.98 4.20 -8.57
C LEU A 77 2.75 5.33 -7.89
N CYS A 78 4.06 5.42 -8.10
CA CYS A 78 4.89 6.55 -7.66
C CYS A 78 4.37 7.87 -8.25
N ASN A 79 4.14 7.92 -9.56
CA ASN A 79 3.62 9.10 -10.25
C ASN A 79 2.20 9.44 -9.79
N TYR A 80 1.34 8.42 -9.66
CA TYR A 80 -0.02 8.59 -9.17
C TYR A 80 -0.06 9.15 -7.74
N GLN A 81 0.76 8.63 -6.83
CA GLN A 81 0.84 9.08 -5.44
C GLN A 81 1.28 10.54 -5.35
N ALA A 82 2.28 10.94 -6.16
CA ALA A 82 2.81 12.30 -6.17
C ALA A 82 1.73 13.34 -6.48
N TYR A 83 0.81 13.01 -7.39
CA TYR A 83 -0.28 13.91 -7.77
C TYR A 83 -1.42 13.92 -6.75
N MET A 84 -1.76 12.76 -6.19
CA MET A 84 -2.96 12.62 -5.35
C MET A 84 -2.76 13.01 -3.88
N GLY A 85 -1.50 13.08 -3.41
CA GLY A 85 -1.19 13.49 -2.03
C GLY A 85 -1.76 12.56 -0.96
N MET A 86 -1.65 11.25 -1.16
CA MET A 86 -2.11 10.21 -0.23
C MET A 86 -0.97 9.27 0.17
N THR A 87 -1.14 8.48 1.23
CA THR A 87 -0.17 7.41 1.55
C THR A 87 -0.52 6.15 0.77
N LEU A 88 0.36 5.71 -0.13
CA LEU A 88 0.15 4.51 -0.94
C LEU A 88 0.97 3.35 -0.37
N ILE A 89 0.29 2.23 -0.12
CA ILE A 89 0.89 0.98 0.34
C ILE A 89 0.59 -0.10 -0.70
N LEU A 90 1.62 -0.51 -1.44
CA LEU A 90 1.57 -1.56 -2.44
C LEU A 90 1.98 -2.89 -1.79
N VAL A 91 1.13 -3.90 -1.87
CA VAL A 91 1.35 -5.20 -1.22
C VAL A 91 1.51 -6.28 -2.28
N PHE A 92 2.62 -7.00 -2.25
CA PHE A 92 2.84 -8.22 -3.04
C PHE A 92 2.84 -9.42 -2.12
N ASP A 93 2.12 -10.47 -2.49
CA ASP A 93 2.22 -11.73 -1.76
C ASP A 93 3.59 -12.41 -1.96
N ALA A 94 3.95 -13.32 -1.06
CA ALA A 94 5.25 -13.97 -1.04
C ALA A 94 5.40 -15.15 -2.04
N TYR A 95 4.54 -15.30 -3.07
CA TYR A 95 4.45 -16.52 -3.88
C TYR A 95 5.77 -16.97 -4.54
N LYS A 96 6.76 -16.08 -4.68
CA LYS A 96 8.04 -16.38 -5.35
C LYS A 96 9.29 -16.21 -4.48
N VAL A 97 9.15 -15.85 -3.20
CA VAL A 97 10.29 -15.62 -2.29
C VAL A 97 10.31 -16.70 -1.21
N LYS A 98 10.87 -17.88 -1.52
CA LYS A 98 11.04 -18.97 -0.54
C LYS A 98 11.85 -18.47 0.67
N GLY A 99 11.30 -18.60 1.88
CA GLY A 99 11.95 -18.16 3.11
C GLY A 99 11.90 -16.65 3.38
N GLY A 100 11.04 -15.90 2.68
CA GLY A 100 10.86 -14.46 2.90
C GLY A 100 10.30 -14.15 4.29
N ILE A 101 11.05 -13.39 5.10
CA ILE A 101 10.64 -12.97 6.46
C ILE A 101 9.60 -11.82 6.49
N GLY A 102 9.07 -11.46 5.32
CA GLY A 102 8.32 -10.23 5.07
C GLY A 102 9.24 -9.02 5.00
N GLN A 103 9.08 -8.18 3.98
CA GLN A 103 9.94 -7.02 3.74
C GLN A 103 9.09 -5.78 3.48
N MET A 104 9.48 -4.65 4.08
CA MET A 104 8.92 -3.35 3.76
C MET A 104 10.05 -2.50 3.19
N LEU A 105 9.80 -1.92 2.02
CA LEU A 105 10.74 -1.09 1.29
C LEU A 105 10.04 0.22 0.93
N ASP A 106 10.75 1.32 1.07
CA ASP A 106 10.29 2.59 0.50
C ASP A 106 10.79 2.64 -0.94
N TYR A 107 9.86 2.69 -1.90
CA TYR A 107 10.17 2.91 -3.31
C TYR A 107 9.75 4.34 -3.64
N HIS A 108 10.72 5.25 -3.69
CA HIS A 108 10.48 6.68 -3.87
C HIS A 108 9.52 7.21 -2.79
N ASN A 109 8.28 7.49 -3.15
CA ASN A 109 7.20 8.08 -2.34
C ASN A 109 6.08 7.08 -1.98
N ILE A 110 6.25 5.79 -2.31
CA ILE A 110 5.30 4.72 -1.95
C ILE A 110 5.94 3.69 -1.02
N HIS A 111 5.11 3.03 -0.22
CA HIS A 111 5.53 1.92 0.64
C HIS A 111 5.24 0.59 -0.05
N VAL A 112 6.25 -0.23 -0.28
CA VAL A 112 6.13 -1.55 -0.88
C VAL A 112 6.29 -2.61 0.20
N VAL A 113 5.33 -3.52 0.29
CA VAL A 113 5.31 -4.61 1.27
C VAL A 113 5.31 -5.93 0.52
N TYR A 114 6.32 -6.76 0.78
CA TYR A 114 6.28 -8.18 0.47
C TYR A 114 5.81 -8.91 1.72
N THR A 115 4.73 -9.68 1.62
CA THR A 115 4.20 -10.43 2.76
C THR A 115 5.14 -11.57 3.16
N LYS A 116 4.79 -12.28 4.23
CA LYS A 116 5.49 -13.50 4.65
C LYS A 116 4.96 -14.68 3.85
N GLU A 117 5.76 -15.75 3.73
CA GLU A 117 5.39 -16.99 3.03
C GLU A 117 4.02 -17.58 3.47
N ALA A 118 3.63 -17.37 4.73
CA ALA A 118 2.35 -17.86 5.29
C ALA A 118 1.23 -16.81 5.36
N GLU A 119 1.38 -15.64 4.71
CA GLU A 119 0.40 -14.55 4.71
C GLU A 119 0.16 -14.08 3.27
N THR A 120 -1.10 -14.10 2.81
CA THR A 120 -1.45 -13.56 1.49
C THR A 120 -1.53 -12.03 1.53
N ALA A 121 -1.46 -11.39 0.36
CA ALA A 121 -1.70 -9.95 0.25
C ALA A 121 -3.07 -9.58 0.83
N ASP A 122 -4.10 -10.38 0.54
CA ASP A 122 -5.46 -10.15 1.06
C ASP A 122 -5.48 -10.11 2.59
N GLN A 123 -4.90 -11.13 3.23
CA GLN A 123 -4.86 -11.21 4.69
C GLN A 123 -4.11 -10.03 5.32
N TYR A 124 -3.08 -9.53 4.65
CA TYR A 124 -2.34 -8.36 5.11
C TYR A 124 -3.18 -7.08 4.98
N ILE A 125 -3.81 -6.89 3.82
CA ILE A 125 -4.66 -5.74 3.51
C ILE A 125 -5.87 -5.71 4.44
N GLU A 126 -6.54 -6.83 4.65
CA GLU A 126 -7.69 -6.95 5.56
C GLU A 126 -7.33 -6.49 6.98
N LYS A 127 -6.21 -6.99 7.53
CA LYS A 127 -5.73 -6.60 8.86
C LYS A 127 -5.41 -5.11 8.92
N LEU A 128 -4.80 -4.56 7.87
CA LEU A 128 -4.43 -3.16 7.80
C LEU A 128 -5.66 -2.25 7.69
N ALA A 129 -6.59 -2.58 6.79
CA ALA A 129 -7.85 -1.90 6.60
C ALA A 129 -8.70 -1.93 7.88
N HIS A 130 -8.79 -3.07 8.58
CA HIS A 130 -9.48 -3.17 9.87
C HIS A 130 -8.88 -2.23 10.92
N ASN A 131 -7.55 -2.16 11.01
CA ASN A 131 -6.86 -1.34 12.00
C ASN A 131 -6.99 0.17 11.73
N MET A 132 -7.17 0.57 10.47
CA MET A 132 -7.10 1.97 10.05
C MET A 132 -8.44 2.55 9.59
N GLY A 133 -9.36 1.73 9.10
CA GLY A 133 -10.59 2.17 8.42
C GLY A 133 -11.54 3.00 9.28
N ARG A 134 -11.43 2.94 10.61
CA ARG A 134 -12.23 3.78 11.53
C ARG A 134 -11.65 5.18 11.74
N GLU A 135 -10.33 5.33 11.58
CA GLU A 135 -9.61 6.58 11.88
C GLU A 135 -9.17 7.33 10.62
N HIS A 136 -9.10 6.63 9.48
CA HIS A 136 -8.51 7.10 8.23
C HIS A 136 -9.45 6.90 7.03
N ASP A 137 -9.27 7.71 5.98
CA ASP A 137 -9.97 7.50 4.69
C ASP A 137 -9.17 6.47 3.89
N VAL A 138 -9.53 5.20 4.07
CA VAL A 138 -8.85 4.06 3.45
C VAL A 138 -9.60 3.64 2.20
N THR A 139 -8.87 3.56 1.08
CA THR A 139 -9.33 2.94 -0.16
C THR A 139 -8.49 1.69 -0.40
N VAL A 140 -9.13 0.60 -0.81
CA VAL A 140 -8.45 -0.64 -1.20
C VAL A 140 -8.68 -0.89 -2.68
N ALA A 141 -7.62 -1.19 -3.42
CA ALA A 141 -7.67 -1.57 -4.83
C ALA A 141 -7.41 -3.08 -4.98
N THR A 142 -8.48 -3.83 -5.24
CA THR A 142 -8.45 -5.27 -5.56
C THR A 142 -9.72 -5.67 -6.31
N SER A 143 -9.65 -6.78 -7.06
CA SER A 143 -10.81 -7.41 -7.68
C SER A 143 -11.16 -8.76 -7.05
N ASP A 144 -10.43 -9.22 -6.02
CA ASP A 144 -10.73 -10.50 -5.37
C ASP A 144 -12.03 -10.41 -4.55
N GLY A 145 -12.85 -11.47 -4.65
CA GLY A 145 -14.22 -11.52 -4.16
C GLY A 145 -14.34 -11.66 -2.65
N LEU A 146 -13.33 -12.25 -1.98
CA LEU A 146 -13.33 -12.40 -0.53
C LEU A 146 -13.20 -11.05 0.20
N GLU A 147 -12.51 -10.09 -0.40
CA GLU A 147 -12.20 -8.81 0.24
C GLU A 147 -13.41 -7.84 0.28
N GLN A 148 -14.34 -7.95 -0.68
CA GLN A 148 -15.36 -6.91 -0.89
C GLN A 148 -16.32 -6.72 0.29
N LEU A 149 -16.69 -7.81 0.96
CA LEU A 149 -17.61 -7.78 2.12
C LEU A 149 -16.91 -7.26 3.38
N ILE A 150 -15.67 -7.68 3.61
CA ILE A 150 -14.93 -7.38 4.83
C ILE A 150 -14.51 -5.91 4.83
N ILE A 151 -13.97 -5.41 3.72
CA ILE A 151 -13.48 -4.03 3.58
C ILE A 151 -14.61 -3.01 3.76
N ARG A 152 -15.76 -3.24 3.10
CA ARG A 152 -16.91 -2.34 3.20
C ARG A 152 -17.47 -2.28 4.62
N GLY A 153 -17.43 -3.39 5.36
CA GLY A 153 -17.82 -3.44 6.77
C GLY A 153 -16.93 -2.61 7.70
N GLN A 154 -15.71 -2.27 7.28
CA GLN A 154 -14.75 -1.46 8.06
C GLN A 154 -14.79 0.04 7.72
N GLY A 155 -15.75 0.49 6.90
CA GLY A 155 -15.84 1.89 6.47
C GLY A 155 -14.84 2.28 5.39
N CYS A 156 -14.18 1.31 4.77
CA CYS A 156 -13.21 1.53 3.69
C CYS A 156 -13.91 1.59 2.32
N LYS A 157 -13.33 2.34 1.38
CA LYS A 157 -13.71 2.32 -0.03
C LYS A 157 -13.03 1.15 -0.74
N LEU A 158 -13.68 0.64 -1.77
CA LEU A 158 -13.13 -0.42 -2.62
C LEU A 158 -13.14 0.05 -4.07
N TRP A 159 -12.01 -0.15 -4.75
CA TRP A 159 -11.89 -0.07 -6.20
C TRP A 159 -11.54 -1.44 -6.74
N SER A 160 -12.28 -1.88 -7.75
CA SER A 160 -11.82 -2.95 -8.63
C SER A 160 -10.53 -2.53 -9.36
N ALA A 161 -9.76 -3.50 -9.83
CA ALA A 161 -8.55 -3.22 -10.62
C ALA A 161 -8.84 -2.35 -11.84
N ARG A 162 -10.02 -2.52 -12.45
CA ARG A 162 -10.48 -1.73 -13.60
C ARG A 162 -10.82 -0.29 -13.21
N GLU A 163 -11.53 -0.09 -12.10
CA GLU A 163 -11.83 1.27 -11.60
C GLU A 163 -10.53 2.00 -11.24
N PHE A 164 -9.61 1.30 -10.60
CA PHE A 164 -8.31 1.88 -10.26
C PHE A 164 -7.49 2.23 -11.51
N TYR A 165 -7.49 1.38 -12.53
CA TYR A 165 -6.86 1.68 -13.81
C TYR A 165 -7.40 2.97 -14.44
N ALA A 166 -8.73 3.10 -14.51
CA ALA A 166 -9.38 4.27 -15.06
C ALA A 166 -9.02 5.55 -14.29
N GLU A 167 -8.94 5.46 -12.96
CA GLU A 167 -8.52 6.56 -12.10
C GLU A 167 -7.06 6.96 -12.33
N VAL A 168 -6.15 6.00 -12.46
CA VAL A 168 -4.74 6.27 -12.80
C VAL A 168 -4.64 6.96 -14.15
N LYS A 169 -5.33 6.47 -15.19
CA LYS A 169 -5.33 7.10 -16.52
C LYS A 169 -5.88 8.52 -16.51
N ARG A 170 -6.95 8.77 -15.74
CA ARG A 170 -7.51 10.11 -15.54
C ARG A 170 -6.47 11.07 -14.92
N VAL A 171 -5.69 10.59 -13.95
CA VAL A 171 -4.62 11.37 -13.30
C VAL A 171 -3.45 11.60 -14.25
N GLU A 172 -3.02 10.59 -15.01
CA GLU A 172 -1.97 10.72 -16.03
C GLU A 172 -2.32 11.81 -17.08
N GLU A 173 -3.57 11.81 -17.56
CA GLU A 173 -4.05 12.84 -18.48
C GLU A 173 -4.06 14.24 -17.86
N ALA A 174 -4.44 14.35 -16.58
CA ALA A 174 -4.47 15.61 -15.87
C ALA A 174 -3.05 16.20 -15.70
N ILE A 175 -2.07 15.37 -15.35
CA ILE A 175 -0.66 15.75 -15.27
C ILE A 175 -0.18 16.26 -16.63
N ARG A 176 -0.44 15.50 -17.70
CA ARG A 176 -0.02 15.88 -19.06
C ARG A 176 -0.53 17.27 -19.47
N ARG A 177 -1.80 17.56 -19.20
CA ARG A 177 -2.42 18.86 -19.54
C ARG A 177 -1.91 20.04 -18.72
N GLN A 178 -1.24 19.81 -17.59
CA GLN A 178 -0.69 20.88 -16.74
C GLN A 178 0.77 21.21 -17.10
N VAL A 179 1.46 20.30 -17.80
CA VAL A 179 2.86 20.48 -18.24
C VAL A 179 2.94 21.10 -19.64
N GLU A 180 1.87 20.98 -20.44
CA GLU A 180 1.65 21.71 -21.70
C GLU A 180 1.23 23.18 -21.44
#